data_AF-A0A195DM04-F1
#
_entry.id   AF-A0A195DM04-F1
#
_cell.length_a   1.000
_cell.length_b   1.000
_cell.length_c   1.000
_cell.angle_alpha   90.00
_cell.angle_beta   90.00
_cell.angle_gamma   90.00
#
_symmetry.space_group_name_H-M   'P 1'
#
loop_
_entity.id
_entity.type
_entity.pdbx_description
1 polymer ?
#
loop_
_entity_poly.entity_id
_entity_poly.type
_entity_poly.pdbx_seq_one_letter_code
_entity_poly.pdbx_strand_id
1 'polypeptide(L)'
;MVLLTLTDIYFQRGHTQNSNESFNSTIWRLALKHLSGAKIIEIAAFVAACAFNKGSGVLKIMQLLKINNGQHRNIFVNNYDEQRVAGQEQRRLSSTKKARTARRLQLTR
;
A
#
# COMPACT_ATOMS: atom_id res chain seq x y z
N MET A 1 -27.10 4.16 21.50
CA MET A 1 -27.39 4.34 20.07
C MET A 1 -27.03 5.78 19.74
N VAL A 2 -26.27 5.99 18.66
CA VAL A 2 -25.90 7.27 18.04
C VAL A 2 -24.77 8.06 18.72
N LEU A 3 -23.80 8.47 17.87
CA LEU A 3 -22.64 9.35 18.10
C LEU A 3 -21.40 8.75 18.78
N LEU A 4 -20.88 7.66 18.21
CA LEU A 4 -19.42 7.54 18.07
C LEU A 4 -19.08 8.06 16.68
N THR A 5 -18.64 9.31 16.63
CA THR A 5 -18.35 10.04 15.40
C THR A 5 -17.23 9.33 14.64
N LEU A 6 -17.38 9.30 13.32
CA LEU A 6 -16.46 8.73 12.34
C LEU A 6 -14.98 9.12 12.56
N THR A 7 -14.69 10.16 13.33
CA THR A 7 -13.34 10.60 13.70
C THR A 7 -12.53 9.56 14.47
N ASP A 8 -13.13 8.74 15.34
CA ASP A 8 -12.35 7.83 16.21
C ASP A 8 -11.82 6.59 15.46
N ILE A 9 -12.51 6.16 14.39
CA ILE A 9 -12.04 5.09 13.51
C ILE A 9 -10.95 5.60 12.55
N TYR A 10 -10.95 6.90 12.20
CA TYR A 10 -9.88 7.51 11.41
C TYR A 10 -8.67 7.93 12.25
N PHE A 11 -8.82 8.19 13.55
CA PHE A 11 -7.74 8.68 14.42
C PHE A 11 -6.79 7.57 14.91
N GLN A 12 -7.27 6.35 15.17
CA GLN A 12 -6.41 5.25 15.63
C GLN A 12 -5.44 4.68 14.58
N ARG A 13 -5.51 5.11 13.31
CA ARG A 13 -4.57 4.72 12.25
C ARG A 13 -3.46 5.75 11.97
N GLY A 14 -3.33 6.77 12.82
CA GLY A 14 -2.59 8.01 12.50
C GLY A 14 -1.13 8.13 12.96
N HIS A 15 -0.58 7.24 13.80
CA HIS A 15 0.75 7.52 14.39
C HIS A 15 1.94 6.79 13.77
N THR A 16 1.73 5.94 12.75
CA THR A 16 2.79 5.45 11.87
C THR A 16 2.19 4.75 10.65
N GLN A 17 1.52 5.50 9.76
CA GLN A 17 1.29 4.95 8.42
C GLN A 17 2.65 4.82 7.72
N ASN A 18 3.01 3.60 7.34
CA ASN A 18 4.16 3.35 6.48
C ASN A 18 4.05 4.28 5.26
N SER A 19 5.00 5.18 5.04
CA SER A 19 4.94 6.15 3.93
C SER A 19 4.75 5.47 2.58
N ASN A 20 5.19 4.21 2.45
CA ASN A 20 5.03 3.39 1.25
C ASN A 20 3.59 2.89 1.01
N GLU A 21 2.74 2.92 2.04
CA GLU A 21 1.33 2.50 2.02
C GLU A 21 0.37 3.69 2.21
N SER A 22 0.87 4.92 2.05
CA SER A 22 0.02 6.12 2.08
C SER A 22 -0.85 6.23 0.82
N PHE A 23 -1.92 7.02 0.91
CA PHE A 23 -2.75 7.35 -0.25
C PHE A 23 -1.93 7.98 -1.37
N ASN A 24 -1.05 8.93 -1.02
CA ASN A 24 -0.17 9.61 -1.96
C ASN A 24 0.84 8.66 -2.61
N SER A 25 1.45 7.74 -1.85
CA SER A 25 2.36 6.75 -2.44
C SER A 25 1.64 5.81 -3.42
N THR A 26 0.36 5.52 -3.18
CA THR A 26 -0.46 4.71 -4.08
C THR A 26 -0.78 5.45 -5.38
N ILE A 27 -1.08 6.75 -5.34
CA ILE A 27 -1.26 7.57 -6.54
C ILE A 27 0.01 7.55 -7.39
N TRP A 28 1.17 7.82 -6.80
CA TRP A 28 2.43 7.86 -7.55
C TRP A 28 2.94 6.51 -8.03
N ARG A 29 2.42 5.42 -7.46
CA ARG A 29 2.65 4.07 -8.00
C ARG A 29 1.82 3.80 -9.25
N LEU A 30 0.65 4.43 -9.38
CA LEU A 30 -0.23 4.29 -10.53
C LEU A 30 0.08 5.30 -11.65
N ALA A 31 0.55 6.49 -11.28
CA ALA A 31 0.87 7.58 -12.20
C ALA A 31 2.33 8.01 -12.04
N LEU A 32 3.12 7.93 -13.12
CA LEU A 32 4.49 8.44 -13.15
C LEU A 32 4.47 9.97 -12.97
N LYS A 33 5.15 10.47 -11.93
CA LYS A 33 5.22 11.90 -11.56
C LYS A 33 5.55 12.85 -12.71
N HIS A 34 6.41 12.41 -13.61
CA HIS A 34 6.96 13.25 -14.69
C HIS A 34 6.30 13.01 -16.05
N LEU A 35 5.47 11.97 -16.17
CA LEU A 35 4.89 11.54 -17.45
C LEU A 35 3.37 11.67 -17.48
N SER A 36 2.74 11.86 -16.32
CA SER A 36 1.29 11.84 -16.18
C SER A 36 0.71 13.25 -16.22
N GLY A 37 -0.20 13.50 -17.17
CA GLY A 37 -1.03 14.69 -17.17
C GLY A 37 -2.12 14.65 -16.09
N ALA A 38 -2.79 15.78 -15.87
CA ALA A 38 -3.80 15.95 -14.82
C ALA A 38 -4.89 14.85 -14.82
N LYS A 39 -5.41 14.47 -16.00
CA LYS A 39 -6.43 13.41 -16.14
C LYS A 39 -5.94 12.03 -15.67
N ILE A 40 -4.67 11.71 -15.90
CA ILE A 40 -4.10 10.42 -15.48
C ILE A 40 -3.96 10.40 -13.95
N ILE A 41 -3.53 11.52 -13.36
CA ILE A 41 -3.41 11.67 -11.90
C ILE A 41 -4.80 11.59 -11.25
N GLU A 42 -5.82 12.19 -11.86
CA GLU A 42 -7.20 12.13 -11.39
C GLU A 42 -7.75 10.68 -11.39
N ILE A 43 -7.56 9.94 -12.49
CA ILE A 43 -7.93 8.51 -12.55
C ILE A 43 -7.17 7.71 -11.49
N ALA A 44 -5.86 7.95 -11.34
CA ALA A 44 -5.05 7.29 -10.31
C ALA A 44 -5.54 7.59 -8.89
N ALA A 45 -6.01 8.82 -8.63
CA ALA A 45 -6.59 9.20 -7.35
C ALA A 45 -7.92 8.48 -7.08
N PHE A 46 -8.81 8.35 -8.08
CA PHE A 46 -10.05 7.59 -7.94
C PHE A 46 -9.78 6.10 -7.70
N VAL A 47 -8.83 5.51 -8.43
CA VAL A 47 -8.41 4.11 -8.23
C VAL A 47 -7.81 3.92 -6.84
N ALA A 48 -6.94 4.82 -6.39
CA ALA A 48 -6.38 4.80 -5.04
C ALA A 48 -7.49 4.89 -3.99
N ALA A 49 -8.45 5.81 -4.13
CA ALA A 49 -9.57 5.94 -3.20
C ALA A 49 -10.40 4.64 -3.12
N CYS A 50 -10.64 4.01 -4.28
CA CYS A 50 -11.32 2.72 -4.35
C CYS A 50 -10.54 1.59 -3.66
N ALA A 51 -9.21 1.59 -3.76
CA ALA A 51 -8.35 0.63 -3.07
C ALA A 51 -8.37 0.82 -1.54
N PHE A 52 -8.40 2.08 -1.05
CA PHE A 52 -8.46 2.40 0.38
C PHE A 52 -9.86 2.14 1.00
N ASN A 53 -10.94 2.37 0.25
CA ASN A 53 -12.32 2.20 0.71
C ASN A 53 -12.83 0.77 0.49
N LYS A 54 -12.20 -0.20 1.17
CA LYS A 54 -12.58 -1.64 1.17
C LYS A 54 -12.48 -2.36 -0.19
N GLY A 55 -11.81 -1.80 -1.19
CA GLY A 55 -11.43 -2.48 -2.44
C GLY A 55 -12.57 -2.80 -3.43
N SER A 56 -13.84 -2.68 -3.02
CA SER A 56 -14.99 -3.01 -3.87
C SER A 56 -15.08 -2.19 -5.16
N GLY A 57 -14.60 -0.94 -5.15
CA GLY A 57 -14.57 -0.08 -6.32
C GLY A 57 -13.58 -0.56 -7.40
N VAL A 58 -12.45 -1.16 -6.99
CA VAL A 58 -11.45 -1.69 -7.94
C VAL A 58 -12.03 -2.86 -8.74
N LEU A 59 -12.82 -3.73 -8.10
CA LEU A 59 -13.50 -4.83 -8.79
C LEU A 59 -14.50 -4.34 -9.84
N LYS A 60 -15.25 -3.26 -9.54
CA LYS A 60 -16.17 -2.64 -10.51
C LYS A 60 -15.41 -2.03 -11.69
N ILE A 61 -14.27 -1.37 -11.44
CA ILE A 61 -13.41 -0.83 -12.50
C ILE A 61 -12.91 -1.95 -13.41
N MET A 62 -12.43 -3.07 -12.84
CA MET A 62 -11.99 -4.24 -13.61
C MET A 62 -13.11 -4.84 -14.47
N GLN A 63 -14.34 -4.92 -13.93
CA GLN A 63 -15.51 -5.38 -14.69
C GLN A 63 -15.84 -4.44 -15.86
N LEU A 64 -15.85 -3.13 -15.62
CA LEU A 64 -16.11 -2.11 -16.66
C LEU A 64 -15.07 -2.16 -17.78
N LEU A 65 -13.80 -2.36 -17.43
CA LEU A 65 -12.69 -2.50 -18.38
C LEU A 65 -12.63 -3.89 -19.04
N LYS A 66 -13.60 -4.78 -18.73
CA LYS A 66 -13.65 -6.17 -19.22
C LYS A 66 -12.36 -6.95 -18.95
N ILE A 67 -11.67 -6.62 -17.86
CA ILE A 67 -10.48 -7.35 -17.41
C ILE A 67 -10.98 -8.64 -16.74
N ASN A 68 -10.72 -9.77 -17.38
CA ASN A 68 -11.16 -11.06 -16.87
C ASN A 68 -10.38 -11.43 -15.60
N ASN A 69 -11.09 -11.66 -14.50
CA ASN A 69 -10.52 -12.20 -13.27
C ASN A 69 -10.25 -13.69 -13.47
N GLY A 70 -9.14 -14.02 -14.12
CA GLY A 70 -8.75 -15.42 -14.37
C GLY A 70 -8.52 -16.21 -13.07
N GLN A 71 -8.56 -17.54 -13.18
CA GLN A 71 -8.39 -18.48 -12.06
C GLN A 71 -7.09 -18.25 -11.25
N HIS A 72 -6.04 -17.73 -11.89
CA HIS A 72 -4.74 -17.43 -11.28
C HIS A 72 -4.73 -16.20 -10.37
N ARG A 73 -5.81 -15.41 -10.29
CA ARG A 73 -5.86 -14.18 -9.49
C ARG A 73 -5.56 -14.44 -8.01
N ASN A 74 -6.20 -15.44 -7.42
CA ASN A 74 -6.06 -15.69 -5.98
C ASN A 74 -4.64 -16.18 -5.64
N ILE A 75 -4.06 -17.01 -6.52
CA ILE A 75 -2.67 -17.49 -6.38
C ILE A 75 -1.70 -16.31 -6.47
N PHE A 76 -1.88 -15.42 -7.45
CA PHE A 76 -1.05 -14.23 -7.59
C PHE A 76 -1.16 -13.29 -6.38
N VAL A 77 -2.38 -13.01 -5.92
CA VAL A 77 -2.62 -12.13 -4.76
C VAL A 77 -1.98 -12.71 -3.49
N ASN A 78 -2.17 -14.01 -3.23
CA ASN A 78 -1.60 -14.67 -2.06
C ASN A 78 -0.07 -14.68 -2.11
N ASN A 79 0.53 -15.10 -3.24
CA ASN A 79 1.99 -15.09 -3.40
C ASN A 79 2.58 -13.68 -3.26
N TYR A 80 1.93 -12.68 -3.82
CA TYR A 80 2.38 -11.29 -3.70
C TYR A 80 2.32 -10.81 -2.25
N ASP A 81 1.25 -11.14 -1.52
CA ASP A 81 1.12 -10.76 -0.11
C ASP A 81 2.15 -11.48 0.76
N GLU A 82 2.37 -12.77 0.54
CA GLU A 82 3.41 -13.55 1.23
C GLU A 82 4.80 -12.93 1.02
N GLN A 83 5.16 -12.59 -0.22
CA GLN A 83 6.42 -11.91 -0.52
C GLN A 83 6.52 -10.53 0.13
N ARG A 84 5.41 -9.77 0.14
CA ARG A 84 5.34 -8.45 0.77
C ARG A 84 5.58 -8.54 2.27
N VAL A 85 4.93 -9.48 2.94
CA VAL A 85 5.06 -9.74 4.39
C VAL A 85 6.49 -10.20 4.71
N ALA A 86 7.03 -11.16 3.95
CA ALA A 86 8.40 -11.63 4.13
C ALA A 86 9.44 -10.48 3.98
N GLY A 87 9.29 -9.64 2.96
CA GLY A 87 10.15 -8.47 2.77
C GLY A 87 10.01 -7.42 3.88
N GLN A 88 8.81 -7.25 4.45
CA GLN A 88 8.61 -6.39 5.62
C GLN A 88 9.31 -6.96 6.86
N GLU A 89 9.21 -8.27 7.09
CA GLU A 89 9.87 -8.91 8.24
C GLU A 89 11.40 -8.79 8.15
N GLN A 90 11.97 -8.99 6.96
CA GLN A 90 13.41 -8.78 6.74
C GLN A 90 13.86 -7.34 7.05
N ARG A 91 13.07 -6.34 6.61
CA ARG A 91 13.33 -4.93 6.93
C ARG A 91 13.18 -4.64 8.42
N ARG A 92 12.19 -5.26 9.08
CA ARG A 92 11.99 -5.13 10.53
C ARG A 92 13.21 -5.63 11.28
N LEU A 93 13.67 -6.85 10.98
CA LEU A 93 14.87 -7.47 11.57
C LEU A 93 16.12 -6.61 11.34
N SER A 94 16.30 -6.12 10.11
CA SER A 94 17.44 -5.28 9.75
C SER A 94 17.40 -3.87 10.40
N SER A 95 16.22 -3.34 10.70
CA SER A 95 16.05 -2.05 11.39
C SER A 95 16.24 -2.12 12.91
N THR A 96 16.36 -3.31 13.49
CA THR A 96 16.58 -3.48 14.93
C THR A 96 17.86 -2.79 15.39
N LYS A 97 17.84 -2.27 16.62
CA LYS A 97 19.02 -1.60 17.22
C LYS A 97 20.23 -2.52 17.22
N LYS A 98 20.04 -3.81 17.55
CA LYS A 98 21.08 -4.84 17.53
C LYS A 98 21.70 -5.01 16.14
N ALA A 99 20.88 -5.15 15.10
CA ALA A 99 21.38 -5.28 13.72
C ALA A 99 22.11 -4.01 13.23
N ARG A 100 21.64 -2.82 13.62
CA ARG A 100 22.32 -1.55 13.30
C ARG A 100 23.66 -1.41 14.01
N THR A 101 23.72 -1.74 15.31
CA THR A 101 24.96 -1.69 16.08
C THR A 101 25.99 -2.69 15.56
N ALA A 102 25.57 -3.91 15.22
CA ALA A 102 26.45 -4.93 14.64
C ALA A 102 27.11 -4.46 13.32
N ARG A 103 26.33 -3.83 12.41
CA ARG A 103 26.89 -3.26 11.18
C ARG A 103 27.87 -2.13 11.42
N ARG A 104 27.58 -1.24 12.38
CA ARG A 104 28.51 -0.16 12.76
C ARG A 104 29.84 -0.73 13.27
N LEU A 105 29.79 -1.76 14.11
CA LEU A 105 30.99 -2.43 14.63
C LEU A 105 31.81 -3.12 13.53
N GLN A 106 31.17 -3.69 12.50
CA GLN A 106 31.86 -4.29 11.35
C GLN A 106 32.57 -3.25 10.46
N LEU A 107 32.03 -2.03 10.35
CA LEU A 107 32.63 -0.93 9.56
C LEU A 107 33.78 -0.21 10.28
N THR A 108 33.93 -0.44 11.59
CA THR A 108 34.96 0.22 12.42
C THR A 108 36.18 -0.70 12.66
N ARG A 109 36.19 -1.89 12.05
CA ARG A 109 37.34 -2.81 11.99
C ARG A 109 38.00 -2.71 10.62
#